data_AF-A0A4Q1KMZ2-F1
#
_entry.id   AF-A0A4Q1KMZ2-F1
#
_cell.length_a   1.000
_cell.length_b   1.000
_cell.length_c   1.000
_cell.angle_alpha   90.00
_cell.angle_beta   90.00
_cell.angle_gamma   90.00
#
_symmetry.space_group_name_H-M   'P 1'
#
loop_
_entity.id
_entity.type
_entity.pdbx_description
1 polymer ?
#
loop_
_entity_poly.entity_id
_entity_poly.type
_entity_poly.pdbx_seq_one_letter_code
_entity_poly.pdbx_strand_id
1 'polypeptide(L)'
;MTQHDPILDPLFVESFNADLEALNSPARIAMTKLSSGAVVFELLDDEGQFVTLFPASATPEVTAAAYRLYGQGLNRGLRAGEDLAWSKLRHLIGAAAAER
;
A
#
# COMPACT_ATOMS: atom_id res chain seq x y z
N MET A 1 -34.09 -11.00 5.02
CA MET A 1 -32.89 -10.27 5.47
C MET A 1 -32.39 -9.48 4.28
N THR A 2 -32.61 -8.17 4.26
CA THR A 2 -32.08 -7.31 3.20
C THR A 2 -30.60 -7.11 3.46
N GLN A 3 -29.78 -7.90 2.78
CA GLN A 3 -28.36 -7.65 2.67
C GLN A 3 -28.22 -6.28 1.97
N HIS A 4 -27.96 -5.23 2.76
CA HIS A 4 -27.43 -3.98 2.20
C HIS A 4 -26.03 -4.34 1.72
N ASP A 5 -25.92 -4.75 0.45
CA ASP A 5 -24.62 -4.72 -0.20
C ASP A 5 -24.15 -3.26 -0.13
N PRO A 6 -22.99 -2.97 0.49
CA PRO A 6 -22.47 -1.62 0.53
C PRO A 6 -22.25 -1.20 -0.93
N ILE A 7 -23.05 -0.26 -1.40
CA ILE A 7 -22.79 0.38 -2.68
C ILE A 7 -21.53 1.20 -2.46
N LEU A 8 -20.44 0.83 -3.13
CA LEU A 8 -19.24 1.65 -3.21
C LEU A 8 -19.61 2.89 -4.02
N ASP A 9 -20.07 3.92 -3.32
CA ASP A 9 -20.38 5.23 -3.88
C ASP A 9 -19.33 6.26 -3.42
N PRO A 10 -19.36 7.48 -3.99
CA PRO A 10 -18.42 8.52 -3.60
C PRO A 10 -18.46 8.89 -2.10
N LEU A 11 -19.63 8.79 -1.46
CA LEU A 11 -19.78 9.11 -0.04
C LEU A 11 -19.11 8.06 0.84
N PHE A 12 -19.23 6.78 0.48
CA PHE A 12 -18.52 5.70 1.15
C PHE A 12 -17.00 5.93 1.07
N VAL A 13 -16.49 6.28 -0.11
CA VAL A 13 -15.07 6.55 -0.30
C VAL A 13 -14.61 7.74 0.55
N GLU A 14 -15.41 8.81 0.58
CA GLU A 14 -15.12 9.99 1.37
C GLU A 14 -15.10 9.69 2.88
N SER A 15 -16.13 9.01 3.40
CA SER A 15 -16.22 8.67 4.83
C SER A 15 -15.09 7.73 5.25
N PHE A 16 -14.80 6.71 4.44
CA PHE A 16 -13.75 5.75 4.74
C PHE A 16 -12.37 6.41 4.76
N ASN A 17 -12.12 7.34 3.83
CA ASN A 17 -10.88 8.11 3.79
C ASN A 17 -10.75 9.04 4.99
N ALA A 18 -11.85 9.62 5.49
CA ALA A 18 -11.85 10.39 6.72
C ALA A 18 -11.54 9.51 7.94
N ASP A 19 -12.08 8.28 8.00
CA ASP A 19 -11.78 7.33 9.07
C ASP A 19 -10.30 6.89 9.06
N LEU A 20 -9.73 6.65 7.87
CA LEU A 20 -8.30 6.35 7.73
C LEU A 20 -7.43 7.50 8.24
N GLU A 21 -7.83 8.74 7.95
CA GLU A 21 -7.15 9.94 8.43
C GLU A 21 -7.24 10.07 9.96
N ALA A 22 -8.41 9.81 10.54
CA ALA A 22 -8.59 9.75 12.00
C ALA A 22 -7.71 8.67 12.67
N LEU A 23 -7.40 7.60 11.95
CA LEU A 23 -6.46 6.54 12.37
C LEU A 23 -4.98 6.89 12.14
N ASN A 24 -4.67 8.12 11.68
CA ASN A 24 -3.34 8.55 11.25
C ASN A 24 -2.73 7.64 10.17
N SER A 25 -3.56 7.09 9.28
CA SER A 25 -3.12 6.37 8.10
C SER A 25 -3.03 7.33 6.92
N PRO A 26 -1.90 7.39 6.20
CA PRO A 26 -1.79 8.22 5.00
C PRO A 26 -2.38 7.54 3.75
N ALA A 27 -2.80 6.28 3.87
CA ALA A 27 -3.43 5.54 2.79
C ALA A 27 -4.79 6.11 2.42
N ARG A 28 -5.19 5.94 1.16
CA ARG A 28 -6.51 6.31 0.68
C ARG A 28 -7.16 5.14 -0.03
N ILE A 29 -8.48 5.12 -0.09
CA ILE A 29 -9.24 4.19 -0.92
C ILE A 29 -9.81 4.91 -2.14
N ALA A 30 -9.94 4.17 -3.24
CA ALA A 30 -10.59 4.63 -4.47
C ALA A 30 -11.54 3.56 -5.02
N MET A 31 -12.56 4.03 -5.75
CA MET A 31 -13.46 3.12 -6.47
C MET A 31 -12.69 2.36 -7.55
N THR A 32 -12.87 1.03 -7.58
CA THR A 32 -12.33 0.22 -8.67
C THR A 32 -13.32 0.11 -9.83
N LYS A 33 -12.82 -0.19 -11.02
CA LYS A 33 -13.63 -0.52 -12.21
C LYS A 33 -13.43 -1.99 -12.59
N LEU A 34 -13.67 -2.90 -11.65
CA LEU A 34 -13.61 -4.33 -11.96
C LEU A 34 -14.92 -4.79 -12.57
N SER A 35 -14.80 -5.60 -13.62
CA SER A 35 -15.93 -6.20 -14.33
C SER A 35 -16.50 -7.44 -13.62
N SER A 36 -15.83 -7.94 -12.58
CA SER A 36 -16.37 -9.01 -11.73
C SER A 36 -17.28 -8.38 -10.68
N GLY A 37 -18.42 -9.02 -10.40
CA GLY A 37 -19.40 -8.54 -9.41
C GLY A 37 -18.92 -8.53 -7.95
N ALA A 38 -17.60 -8.58 -7.71
CA ALA A 38 -17.03 -8.46 -6.38
C ALA A 38 -16.97 -6.98 -5.97
N VAL A 39 -17.55 -6.66 -4.82
CA VAL A 39 -17.55 -5.30 -4.26
C VAL A 39 -16.22 -5.08 -3.53
N VAL A 40 -15.27 -4.47 -4.22
CA VAL A 40 -13.90 -4.20 -3.71
C VAL A 40 -13.50 -2.77 -4.04
N PHE A 41 -12.59 -2.19 -3.26
CA PHE A 41 -11.98 -0.89 -3.52
C PHE A 41 -10.46 -1.04 -3.66
N GLU A 42 -9.84 -0.05 -4.30
CA GLU A 42 -8.39 0.05 -4.41
C GLU A 42 -7.84 0.71 -3.15
N LEU A 43 -6.82 0.10 -2.54
CA LEU A 43 -5.98 0.74 -1.53
C LEU A 43 -4.83 1.44 -2.26
N LEU A 44 -4.70 2.73 -2.01
CA LEU A 44 -3.66 3.59 -2.54
C LEU A 44 -2.70 4.01 -1.44
N ASP A 45 -1.42 4.15 -1.79
CA ASP A 45 -0.43 4.77 -0.92
C ASP A 45 -0.56 6.30 -0.90
N ASP A 46 0.35 6.94 -0.17
CA ASP A 46 0.41 8.39 0.02
C ASP A 46 0.77 9.16 -1.24
N GLU A 47 1.31 8.49 -2.26
CA GLU A 47 1.56 9.03 -3.60
C GLU A 47 0.41 8.73 -4.58
N GLY A 48 -0.65 8.09 -4.10
CA GLY A 48 -1.79 7.66 -4.93
C GLY A 48 -1.50 6.44 -5.79
N GLN A 49 -0.40 5.71 -5.54
CA GLN A 49 -0.09 4.47 -6.26
C GLN A 49 -0.92 3.31 -5.71
N PHE A 50 -1.34 2.44 -6.61
CA PHE A 50 -2.06 1.22 -6.25
C PHE A 50 -1.18 0.29 -5.41
N VAL A 51 -1.69 -0.08 -4.23
CA VAL A 51 -1.06 -1.08 -3.35
C VAL A 51 -1.70 -2.45 -3.54
N THR A 52 -3.02 -2.54 -3.36
CA THR A 52 -3.79 -3.79 -3.49
C THR A 52 -5.30 -3.53 -3.53
N LEU A 53 -6.10 -4.58 -3.75
CA LEU A 53 -7.56 -4.54 -3.63
C LEU A 53 -8.00 -5.01 -2.24
N PHE A 54 -9.01 -4.34 -1.69
CA PHE A 54 -9.66 -4.69 -0.43
C PHE A 54 -11.15 -4.94 -0.62
N PRO A 55 -11.74 -5.95 0.04
CA PRO A 55 -13.18 -6.13 0.01
C PRO A 55 -13.86 -4.94 0.68
N ALA A 56 -15.02 -4.51 0.17
CA ALA A 56 -15.79 -3.42 0.76
C ALA A 56 -16.27 -3.70 2.20
N SER A 57 -16.26 -4.97 2.61
CA SER A 57 -16.52 -5.39 3.98
C SER A 57 -15.34 -5.15 4.94
N ALA A 58 -14.16 -4.76 4.44
CA ALA A 58 -13.03 -4.44 5.28
C ALA A 58 -13.25 -3.12 6.01
N THR A 59 -12.87 -3.07 7.29
CA THR A 59 -12.98 -1.84 8.08
C THR A 59 -11.78 -0.92 7.85
N PRO A 60 -11.90 0.38 8.17
CA PRO A 60 -10.76 1.31 8.14
C PRO A 60 -9.57 0.84 8.99
N GLU A 61 -9.81 0.22 10.15
CA GLU A 61 -8.74 -0.29 11.02
C GLU A 61 -7.97 -1.44 10.39
N VAL A 62 -8.68 -2.39 9.78
CA VAL A 62 -8.06 -3.52 9.07
C VAL A 62 -7.26 -3.00 7.87
N THR A 63 -7.83 -2.05 7.14
CA THR A 63 -7.19 -1.43 5.97
C THR A 63 -5.92 -0.67 6.37
N ALA A 64 -5.98 0.14 7.44
CA ALA A 64 -4.83 0.85 7.98
C ALA A 64 -3.75 -0.11 8.52
N ALA A 65 -4.15 -1.21 9.18
CA ALA A 65 -3.22 -2.22 9.64
C ALA A 65 -2.50 -2.92 8.47
N ALA A 66 -3.22 -3.26 7.41
CA ALA A 66 -2.64 -3.84 6.21
C ALA A 66 -1.68 -2.87 5.51
N TYR A 67 -2.04 -1.59 5.40
CA TYR A 67 -1.14 -0.58 4.85
C TYR A 67 0.15 -0.43 5.67
N ARG A 68 0.06 -0.46 7.01
CA ARG A 68 1.26 -0.47 7.87
C ARG A 68 2.14 -1.69 7.64
N LEU A 69 1.54 -2.87 7.42
CA LEU A 69 2.30 -4.08 7.09
C LEU A 69 3.00 -3.96 5.73
N TYR A 70 2.30 -3.40 4.72
CA TYR A 70 2.91 -3.06 3.44
C TYR A 70 4.11 -2.13 3.61
N GLY A 71 3.95 -1.02 4.33
CA GLY A 71 5.04 -0.08 4.60
C GLY A 71 6.21 -0.70 5.36
N GLN A 72 5.97 -1.61 6.30
CA GLN A 72 7.04 -2.37 6.96
C GLN A 72 7.79 -3.29 5.99
N GLY A 73 7.08 -3.95 5.08
CA GLY A 73 7.66 -4.78 4.03
C GLY A 73 8.50 -3.95 3.06
N LEU A 74 7.96 -2.84 2.57
CA LEU A 74 8.65 -1.92 1.66
C LEU A 74 9.95 -1.39 2.27
N ASN A 75 9.90 -0.90 3.51
CA ASN A 75 11.07 -0.40 4.22
C ASN A 75 12.17 -1.47 4.41
N ARG A 76 11.78 -2.73 4.69
CA ARG A 76 12.74 -3.83 4.76
C ARG A 76 13.37 -4.11 3.39
N GLY A 77 12.57 -4.09 2.33
CA GLY A 77 13.04 -4.27 0.95
C GLY A 77 14.02 -3.19 0.51
N LEU A 78 13.69 -1.92 0.76
CA LEU A 78 14.56 -0.78 0.44
C LEU A 78 15.91 -0.89 1.13
N ARG A 79 15.93 -1.16 2.44
CA ARG A 79 17.17 -1.36 3.21
C ARG A 79 18.02 -2.51 2.65
N ALA A 80 17.40 -3.64 2.32
CA ALA A 80 18.12 -4.76 1.72
C ALA A 80 18.71 -4.41 0.34
N GLY A 81 17.99 -3.60 -0.44
CA GLY A 81 18.46 -3.06 -1.73
C GLY A 81 19.64 -2.11 -1.57
N GLU A 82 19.58 -1.19 -0.61
CA GLU A 82 20.67 -0.26 -0.28
C GLU A 82 21.93 -1.00 0.19
N ASP A 83 21.78 -1.99 1.07
CA ASP A 83 22.88 -2.83 1.55
C ASP A 83 23.57 -3.56 0.39
N LEU A 84 22.79 -4.11 -0.55
CA LEU A 84 23.30 -4.76 -1.75
C LEU A 84 24.02 -3.77 -2.67
N ALA A 85 23.44 -2.59 -2.89
CA ALA A 85 24.05 -1.54 -3.71
C ALA A 85 25.40 -1.09 -3.11
N TRP A 86 25.45 -0.87 -1.79
CA TRP A 86 26.67 -0.55 -1.07
C TRP A 86 27.72 -1.66 -1.14
N SER A 87 27.30 -2.93 -1.05
CA SER A 87 28.19 -4.08 -1.22
C SER A 87 28.83 -4.11 -2.60
N LYS A 88 28.03 -3.92 -3.66
CA LYS A 88 28.53 -3.85 -5.04
C LYS A 88 29.50 -2.69 -5.24
N LEU A 89 29.18 -1.51 -4.72
CA LEU A 89 30.06 -0.34 -4.84
C LEU A 89 31.41 -0.57 -4.16
N ARG A 90 31.42 -1.14 -2.95
CA ARG A 90 32.67 -1.51 -2.26
C ARG A 90 33.48 -2.54 -3.05
N HIS A 91 32.83 -3.53 -3.65
CA HIS A 91 33.51 -4.51 -4.50
C HIS A 91 34.18 -3.85 -5.71
N LEU A 92 33.48 -2.95 -6.41
CA LEU A 92 34.03 -2.24 -7.57
C LEU A 92 35.23 -1.36 -7.18
N ILE A 93 35.16 -0.66 -6.04
CA ILE A 93 36.28 0.13 -5.52
C ILE A 93 37.48 -0.78 -5.19
N GLY A 94 37.23 -1.91 -4.53
CA GLY A 94 38.28 -2.87 -4.17
C GLY A 94 38.95 -3.50 -5.40
N ALA A 95 38.16 -3.86 -6.42
CA ALA A 95 38.68 -4.39 -7.68
C ALA A 95 39.57 -3.37 -8.41
N ALA A 96 39.13 -2.11 -8.51
CA ALA A 96 39.90 -1.04 -9.13
C ALA A 96 41.22 -0.73 -8.39
N ALA A 97 41.28 -0.94 -7.08
CA ALA A 97 42.50 -0.76 -6.29
C ALA A 97 43.51 -1.91 -6.48
N ALA A 98 43.06 -3.11 -6.84
CA ALA A 98 43.91 -4.28 -7.07
C ALA A 98 44.53 -4.33 -8.48
N GLU A 99 44.02 -3.52 -9.42
CA GLU A 99 44.56 -3.37 -10.78
C GLU A 99 45.65 -2.29 -10.91
N ARG A 100 46.09 -1.69 -9.79
CA ARG A 100 47.21 -0.72 -9.71
C ARG A 100 48.44 -1.35 -9.09
#